data_AF-A0A259Y0B8-F1
#
_entry.id   AF-A0A259Y0B8-F1
#
_cell.length_a   1.000
_cell.length_b   1.000
_cell.length_c   1.000
_cell.angle_alpha   90.00
_cell.angle_beta   90.00
_cell.angle_gamma   90.00
#
_symmetry.space_group_name_H-M   'P 1'
#
loop_
_entity.id
_entity.type
_entity.pdbx_description
1 polymer ?
#
loop_
_entity_poly.entity_id
_entity_poly.type
_entity_poly.pdbx_seq_one_letter_code
_entity_poly.pdbx_strand_id
1 'polypeptide(L)'
;MTTTMAAQSAPTSTGYTLVAADPHALDITANVRDGVDITADPDFVASIAAHGVLQAVSAVRRTDGTLVVHDGQRRTLGAREAGLTSIPVMVREQSDDEKAAGIERITEQVVSNDQREDLTTGQRAAAVTGLLDLGLNVQKVATALHVPKAYVEKAGRAGRSERARRQLDDRQLTLEGAALLADLETAAEKEPWITEAIQQIFDNRFGFEYRLATLQRRIDERAETTAAAADYIARGFTLLHDEPSTSEGEWYTLADLRTADGAAVPADAPEQAPHLWHVHVYETGTVWVDKTTREEVDEDDIDFDTEDDDEAEAYEELRHANTVEKVTAWGYEFFLRHDQRTAAGLELAPEKIAAAAAEGDDTEDGLTPAQRKAARTEAERIETERAERRKVKALNRAGATATETRRAFLTGLLAAKTAPKNATKWMVTALATHGDVFTESKCSERYGEIMGSPLREVDRKATGATPARAEVLLLARVLTAFEARLTGPQDAKDYWRFSAKHYRGMVGIDSYLTFLADSGHTLTPVEQAAIGNITVDAAYAAVDDDA
;
A
#
# COMPACT_ATOMS: atom_id res chain seq x y z
N MET A 1 -43.53 -22.55 -2.68
CA MET A 1 -43.90 -22.08 -1.33
C MET A 1 -43.72 -20.58 -1.31
N THR A 2 -44.82 -19.83 -1.27
CA THR A 2 -44.86 -18.38 -1.23
C THR A 2 -44.56 -17.96 0.21
N THR A 3 -43.35 -17.44 0.46
CA THR A 3 -43.00 -16.90 1.78
C THR A 3 -43.74 -15.58 1.95
N THR A 4 -44.86 -15.61 2.66
CA THR A 4 -45.54 -14.40 3.13
C THR A 4 -44.63 -13.71 4.14
N MET A 5 -43.92 -12.66 3.72
CA MET A 5 -43.24 -11.77 4.66
C MET A 5 -44.30 -11.19 5.60
N ALA A 6 -44.15 -11.45 6.89
CA ALA A 6 -44.98 -10.84 7.92
C ALA A 6 -44.85 -9.31 7.80
N ALA A 7 -45.99 -8.61 7.73
CA ALA A 7 -46.01 -7.15 7.69
C ALA A 7 -45.40 -6.61 9.00
N GLN A 8 -44.15 -6.16 8.95
CA GLN A 8 -43.57 -5.35 10.01
C GLN A 8 -44.14 -3.94 9.90
N SER A 9 -44.73 -3.44 10.98
CA SER A 9 -45.04 -2.02 11.13
C SER A 9 -43.74 -1.22 11.07
N ALA A 10 -43.74 -0.15 10.27
CA ALA A 10 -42.64 0.82 10.27
C ALA A 10 -42.40 1.32 11.71
N PRO A 11 -41.14 1.61 12.11
CA PRO A 11 -40.87 2.22 13.40
C PRO A 11 -41.74 3.47 13.56
N THR A 12 -42.47 3.54 14.67
CA THR A 12 -43.45 4.60 14.90
C THR A 12 -42.68 5.87 15.29
N SER A 13 -42.42 6.73 14.33
CA SER A 13 -41.87 8.05 14.60
C SER A 13 -42.97 8.95 15.17
N THR A 14 -43.11 8.88 16.49
CA THR A 14 -44.01 9.75 17.25
C THR A 14 -43.32 11.09 17.49
N GLY A 15 -44.05 12.21 17.37
CA GLY A 15 -43.55 13.54 17.75
C GLY A 15 -43.20 14.52 16.62
N TYR A 16 -43.55 14.26 15.35
CA TYR A 16 -43.39 15.27 14.31
C TYR A 16 -44.50 16.32 14.34
N THR A 17 -44.12 17.60 14.23
CA THR A 17 -45.04 18.72 14.03
C THR A 17 -44.69 19.46 12.74
N LEU A 18 -45.69 19.80 11.92
CA LEU A 18 -45.47 20.62 10.73
C LEU A 18 -45.64 22.10 11.11
N VAL A 19 -44.60 22.89 10.91
CA VAL A 19 -44.58 24.34 11.18
C VAL A 19 -44.21 25.11 9.92
N ALA A 20 -44.69 26.35 9.84
CA ALA A 20 -44.19 27.34 8.88
C ALA A 20 -43.03 28.09 9.56
N ALA A 21 -41.83 28.03 8.96
CA ALA A 21 -40.65 28.69 9.51
C ALA A 21 -39.99 29.58 8.46
N ASP A 22 -39.41 30.70 8.91
CA ASP A 22 -38.57 31.57 8.08
C ASP A 22 -37.28 30.81 7.70
N PRO A 23 -37.00 30.59 6.40
CA PRO A 23 -35.79 29.88 6.00
C PRO A 23 -34.51 30.59 6.45
N HIS A 24 -34.50 31.90 6.66
CA HIS A 24 -33.33 32.64 7.17
C HIS A 24 -33.07 32.41 8.67
N ALA A 25 -34.08 31.96 9.42
CA ALA A 25 -33.96 31.63 10.85
C ALA A 25 -33.55 30.16 11.12
N LEU A 26 -33.50 29.32 10.09
CA LEU A 26 -33.09 27.90 10.22
C LEU A 26 -31.58 27.74 10.31
N ASP A 27 -31.10 26.85 11.18
CA ASP A 27 -29.69 26.47 11.25
C ASP A 27 -29.38 25.31 10.27
N ILE A 28 -28.36 25.45 9.43
CA ILE A 28 -27.95 24.47 8.39
C ILE A 28 -26.57 23.85 8.70
N THR A 29 -25.93 24.22 9.81
CA THR A 29 -24.50 24.02 10.08
C THR A 29 -23.92 22.64 9.76
N ALA A 30 -24.32 21.57 10.46
CA ALA A 30 -23.68 20.25 10.32
C ALA A 30 -24.40 19.33 9.31
N ASN A 31 -23.81 19.14 8.12
CA ASN A 31 -24.33 18.24 7.08
C ASN A 31 -23.22 17.36 6.49
N VAL A 32 -23.56 16.12 6.10
CA VAL A 32 -22.66 15.22 5.36
C VAL A 32 -22.34 15.71 3.95
N ARG A 33 -23.19 16.57 3.38
CA ARG A 33 -22.94 17.26 2.11
C ARG A 33 -22.36 18.64 2.37
N ASP A 34 -21.16 18.88 1.87
CA ASP A 34 -20.49 20.18 1.84
C ASP A 34 -20.57 20.84 0.44
N GLY A 35 -20.20 22.12 0.36
CA GLY A 35 -20.00 22.81 -0.93
C GLY A 35 -21.26 23.09 -1.78
N VAL A 36 -22.46 23.13 -1.20
CA VAL A 36 -23.71 23.38 -1.96
C VAL A 36 -23.78 24.85 -2.41
N ASP A 37 -23.52 25.09 -3.70
CA ASP A 37 -23.81 26.37 -4.35
C ASP A 37 -25.18 26.32 -5.04
N ILE A 38 -26.17 26.94 -4.40
CA ILE A 38 -27.53 27.00 -4.95
C ILE A 38 -27.67 28.00 -6.10
N THR A 39 -26.74 28.96 -6.21
CA THR A 39 -26.76 30.00 -7.25
C THR A 39 -26.34 29.45 -8.62
N ALA A 40 -25.63 28.32 -8.62
CA ALA A 40 -25.30 27.54 -9.82
C ALA A 40 -26.51 26.81 -10.44
N ASP A 41 -27.67 26.78 -9.76
CA ASP A 41 -28.92 26.13 -10.23
C ASP A 41 -30.08 27.16 -10.27
N PRO A 42 -30.04 28.13 -11.21
CA PRO A 42 -31.01 29.21 -11.28
C PRO A 42 -32.44 28.71 -11.59
N ASP A 43 -32.57 27.61 -12.33
CA ASP A 43 -33.86 27.01 -12.65
C ASP A 43 -34.54 26.43 -11.40
N PHE A 44 -33.78 25.81 -10.50
CA PHE A 44 -34.29 25.33 -9.22
C PHE A 44 -34.74 26.48 -8.30
N VAL A 45 -33.95 27.56 -8.22
CA VAL A 45 -34.33 28.76 -7.46
C VAL A 45 -35.59 29.40 -8.05
N ALA A 46 -35.68 29.53 -9.37
CA ALA A 46 -36.87 30.06 -10.04
C ALA A 46 -38.11 29.17 -9.78
N SER A 47 -37.94 27.85 -9.76
CA SER A 47 -39.00 26.91 -9.40
C SER A 47 -39.50 27.12 -7.97
N ILE A 48 -38.58 27.30 -7.01
CA ILE A 48 -38.94 27.62 -5.62
C ILE A 48 -39.63 28.98 -5.51
N ALA A 49 -39.18 30.00 -6.25
CA ALA A 49 -39.84 31.30 -6.27
C ALA A 49 -41.28 31.20 -6.82
N ALA A 50 -41.52 30.36 -7.83
CA ALA A 50 -42.82 30.21 -8.48
C ALA A 50 -43.80 29.32 -7.70
N HIS A 51 -43.32 28.25 -7.08
CA HIS A 51 -44.16 27.20 -6.49
C HIS A 51 -44.01 27.04 -4.97
N GLY A 52 -43.03 27.72 -4.37
CA GLY A 52 -42.63 27.49 -3.00
C GLY A 52 -41.94 26.13 -2.80
N VAL A 53 -41.64 25.81 -1.55
CA VAL A 53 -41.07 24.52 -1.17
C VAL A 53 -42.19 23.47 -1.06
N LEU A 54 -42.30 22.60 -2.07
CA LEU A 54 -43.39 21.61 -2.17
C LEU A 54 -43.25 20.42 -1.21
N GLN A 55 -42.02 20.07 -0.85
CA GLN A 55 -41.74 18.98 0.09
C GLN A 55 -41.09 19.56 1.34
N ALA A 56 -41.73 19.32 2.49
CA ALA A 56 -41.31 19.88 3.77
C ALA A 56 -39.85 19.53 4.10
N VAL A 57 -39.14 20.50 4.67
CA VAL A 57 -37.78 20.35 5.22
C VAL A 57 -37.89 19.61 6.56
N SER A 58 -36.99 18.68 6.86
CA SER A 58 -36.93 18.03 8.18
C SER A 58 -35.99 18.81 9.09
N ALA A 59 -36.44 19.15 10.28
CA ALA A 59 -35.63 19.84 11.28
C ALA A 59 -35.77 19.24 12.68
N VAL A 60 -34.76 19.46 13.50
CA VAL A 60 -34.76 19.13 14.92
C VAL A 60 -34.78 20.41 15.73
N ARG A 61 -35.70 20.50 16.70
CA ARG A 61 -35.74 21.59 17.67
C ARG A 61 -34.74 21.30 18.80
N ARG A 62 -33.71 22.15 18.92
CA ARG A 62 -32.77 22.11 20.05
C ARG A 62 -33.44 22.64 21.33
N THR A 63 -32.81 22.37 22.47
CA THR A 63 -33.25 22.84 23.79
C THR A 63 -33.36 24.37 23.91
N ASP A 64 -32.62 25.13 23.11
CA ASP A 64 -32.67 26.58 23.01
C ASP A 64 -33.81 27.11 22.09
N GLY A 65 -34.57 26.20 21.46
CA GLY A 65 -35.64 26.52 20.52
C GLY A 65 -35.19 26.67 19.06
N THR A 66 -33.90 26.58 18.77
CA THR A 66 -33.35 26.68 17.41
C THR A 66 -33.78 25.47 16.56
N LEU A 67 -34.23 25.73 15.32
CA LEU A 67 -34.58 24.68 14.36
C LEU A 67 -33.38 24.36 13.46
N VAL A 68 -32.87 23.15 13.58
CA VAL A 68 -31.69 22.66 12.84
C VAL A 68 -32.13 21.75 11.71
N VAL A 69 -31.77 22.09 10.49
CA VAL A 69 -32.13 21.33 9.29
C VAL A 69 -31.36 20.01 9.26
N HIS A 70 -32.09 18.91 9.25
CA HIS A 70 -31.56 17.55 9.08
C HIS A 70 -31.69 17.06 7.62
N ASP A 71 -32.83 17.30 6.96
CA ASP A 71 -33.05 17.02 5.53
C ASP A 71 -33.64 18.24 4.82
N GLY A 72 -33.18 18.52 3.59
CA GLY A 72 -33.69 19.61 2.77
C GLY A 72 -32.78 20.85 2.71
N GLN A 73 -31.48 20.71 2.97
CA GLN A 73 -30.48 21.79 2.85
C GLN A 73 -30.63 22.60 1.56
N ARG A 74 -30.65 21.94 0.38
CA ARG A 74 -30.84 22.60 -0.93
C ARG A 74 -32.14 23.40 -1.01
N ARG A 75 -33.24 22.86 -0.46
CA ARG A 75 -34.56 23.54 -0.44
C ARG A 75 -34.53 24.77 0.46
N THR A 76 -33.88 24.70 1.63
CA THR A 76 -33.73 25.85 2.51
C THR A 76 -32.86 26.93 1.89
N LEU A 77 -31.73 26.57 1.27
CA LEU A 77 -30.86 27.52 0.57
C LEU A 77 -31.56 28.16 -0.63
N GLY A 78 -32.28 27.38 -1.43
CA GLY A 78 -33.04 27.90 -2.57
C GLY A 78 -34.19 28.80 -2.15
N ALA A 79 -34.84 28.52 -1.00
CA ALA A 79 -35.85 29.40 -0.43
C ALA A 79 -35.29 30.73 0.06
N ARG A 80 -34.06 30.73 0.64
CA ARG A 80 -33.34 31.96 0.99
C ARG A 80 -33.00 32.78 -0.24
N GLU A 81 -32.49 32.13 -1.29
CA GLU A 81 -32.12 32.78 -2.53
C GLU A 81 -33.35 33.35 -3.27
N ALA A 82 -34.46 32.62 -3.25
CA ALA A 82 -35.75 33.06 -3.78
C ALA A 82 -36.44 34.15 -2.93
N GLY A 83 -35.88 34.53 -1.78
CA GLY A 83 -36.42 35.57 -0.89
C GLY A 83 -37.73 35.19 -0.19
N LEU A 84 -37.97 33.89 0.04
CA LEU A 84 -39.16 33.43 0.75
C LEU A 84 -39.04 33.72 2.26
N THR A 85 -40.15 34.13 2.89
CA THR A 85 -40.21 34.40 4.34
C THR A 85 -40.84 33.27 5.15
N SER A 86 -41.30 32.20 4.49
CA SER A 86 -41.97 31.07 5.14
C SER A 86 -41.90 29.82 4.27
N ILE A 87 -41.42 28.71 4.84
CA ILE A 87 -41.41 27.38 4.22
C ILE A 87 -41.99 26.32 5.15
N PRO A 88 -42.56 25.21 4.62
CA PRO A 88 -43.02 24.09 5.43
C PRO A 88 -41.83 23.31 6.01
N VAL A 89 -41.82 23.14 7.32
CA VAL A 89 -40.78 22.41 8.07
C VAL A 89 -41.44 21.38 9.00
N MET A 90 -41.05 20.12 8.87
CA MET A 90 -41.41 19.03 9.76
C MET A 90 -40.39 18.96 10.88
N VAL A 91 -40.82 19.22 12.11
CA VAL A 91 -39.98 19.37 13.30
C VAL A 91 -40.17 18.19 14.24
N ARG A 92 -39.07 17.58 14.67
CA ARG A 92 -39.01 16.70 15.84
C ARG A 92 -38.24 17.37 16.98
N GLU A 93 -38.51 16.96 18.20
CA GLU A 93 -37.71 17.38 19.36
C GLU A 93 -36.37 16.64 19.37
N GLN A 94 -35.31 17.32 19.83
CA GLN A 94 -33.99 16.70 19.96
C GLN A 94 -34.02 15.59 21.02
N SER A 95 -33.29 14.50 20.77
CA SER A 95 -32.93 13.55 21.83
C SER A 95 -32.09 14.25 22.91
N ASP A 96 -32.34 13.95 24.19
CA ASP A 96 -31.52 14.47 25.30
C ASP A 96 -30.05 14.03 25.21
N ASP A 97 -29.77 12.97 24.46
CA ASP A 97 -28.42 12.49 24.16
C ASP A 97 -27.91 13.10 22.84
N GLU A 98 -26.97 14.05 22.96
CA GLU A 98 -26.31 14.73 21.84
C GLU A 98 -25.57 13.77 20.90
N LYS A 99 -24.96 12.72 21.44
CA LYS A 99 -24.25 11.70 20.67
C LYS A 99 -25.24 10.89 19.84
N ALA A 100 -26.34 10.44 20.46
CA ALA A 100 -27.43 9.75 19.76
C ALA A 100 -28.04 10.63 18.67
N ALA A 101 -28.26 11.92 18.95
CA ALA A 101 -28.77 12.88 17.97
C ALA A 101 -27.80 13.05 16.78
N GLY A 102 -26.49 13.08 17.02
CA GLY A 102 -25.47 13.14 15.97
C GLY A 102 -25.46 11.90 15.08
N ILE A 103 -25.58 10.71 15.68
CA ILE A 103 -25.63 9.42 14.97
C ILE A 103 -26.87 9.33 14.07
N GLU A 104 -28.03 9.68 14.62
CA GLU A 104 -29.30 9.72 13.90
C GLU A 104 -29.21 10.70 12.73
N ARG A 105 -28.72 11.92 12.97
CA ARG A 105 -28.50 12.93 11.93
C ARG A 105 -27.69 12.41 10.75
N ILE A 106 -26.49 11.90 11.00
CA ILE A 106 -25.58 11.44 9.94
C ILE A 106 -26.20 10.26 9.18
N THR A 107 -26.82 9.32 9.90
CA THR A 107 -27.44 8.13 9.31
C THR A 107 -28.59 8.50 8.39
N GLU A 108 -29.51 9.35 8.85
CA GLU A 108 -30.65 9.82 8.04
C GLU A 108 -30.20 10.61 6.82
N GLN A 109 -29.17 11.45 6.98
CA GLN A 109 -28.61 12.22 5.88
C GLN A 109 -27.99 11.31 4.81
N VAL A 110 -27.21 10.29 5.18
CA VAL A 110 -26.66 9.33 4.20
C VAL A 110 -27.77 8.56 3.51
N VAL A 111 -28.71 7.96 4.27
CA VAL A 111 -29.81 7.16 3.70
C VAL A 111 -30.72 7.98 2.79
N SER A 112 -31.03 9.23 3.16
CA SER A 112 -31.87 10.09 2.31
C SER A 112 -31.17 10.54 1.03
N ASN A 113 -29.85 10.74 1.04
CA ASN A 113 -29.10 11.14 -0.16
C ASN A 113 -28.93 9.94 -1.11
N ASP A 114 -28.67 8.75 -0.59
CA ASP A 114 -28.58 7.49 -1.37
C ASP A 114 -29.85 7.17 -2.20
N GLN A 115 -30.99 7.79 -1.86
CA GLN A 115 -32.27 7.63 -2.56
C GLN A 115 -32.65 8.83 -3.45
N ARG A 116 -31.81 9.87 -3.52
CA ARG A 116 -32.06 11.10 -4.30
C ARG A 116 -30.90 11.42 -5.25
N GLU A 117 -29.97 12.25 -4.78
CA GLU A 117 -28.74 12.60 -5.48
C GLU A 117 -27.60 12.09 -4.62
N ASP A 118 -26.79 11.21 -5.18
CA ASP A 118 -25.77 10.48 -4.42
C ASP A 118 -24.73 11.44 -3.82
N LEU A 119 -24.30 11.14 -2.60
CA LEU A 119 -23.11 11.75 -2.01
C LEU A 119 -21.89 11.40 -2.85
N THR A 120 -20.89 12.28 -2.86
CA THR A 120 -19.58 11.89 -3.40
C THR A 120 -18.96 10.79 -2.56
N THR A 121 -18.02 10.03 -3.13
CA THR A 121 -17.35 8.94 -2.41
C THR A 121 -16.59 9.47 -1.18
N GLY A 122 -15.97 10.65 -1.31
CA GLY A 122 -15.30 11.37 -0.23
C GLY A 122 -16.25 11.84 0.86
N GLN A 123 -17.41 12.41 0.50
CA GLN A 123 -18.47 12.78 1.47
C GLN A 123 -18.98 11.55 2.23
N ARG A 124 -19.19 10.43 1.53
CA ARG A 124 -19.62 9.18 2.16
C ARG A 124 -18.57 8.64 3.12
N ALA A 125 -17.29 8.71 2.76
CA ALA A 125 -16.18 8.34 3.65
C ALA A 125 -16.10 9.25 4.91
N ALA A 126 -16.29 10.56 4.74
CA ALA A 126 -16.37 11.50 5.87
C ALA A 126 -17.55 11.18 6.80
N ALA A 127 -18.72 10.85 6.24
CA ALA A 127 -19.89 10.48 7.02
C ALA A 127 -19.66 9.20 7.83
N VAL A 128 -19.03 8.17 7.23
CA VAL A 128 -18.62 6.96 7.95
C VAL A 128 -17.67 7.28 9.10
N THR A 129 -16.68 8.14 8.85
CA THR A 129 -15.73 8.59 9.89
C THR A 129 -16.44 9.29 11.04
N GLY A 130 -17.36 10.22 10.74
CA GLY A 130 -18.15 10.91 11.76
C GLY A 130 -18.99 9.96 12.62
N LEU A 131 -19.54 8.88 12.06
CA LEU A 131 -20.25 7.88 12.85
C LEU A 131 -19.32 7.10 13.81
N LEU A 132 -18.10 6.78 13.37
CA LEU A 132 -17.09 6.11 14.17
C LEU A 132 -16.56 7.02 15.31
N ASP A 133 -16.35 8.30 15.02
CA ASP A 133 -15.92 9.30 16.02
C ASP A 133 -17.01 9.56 17.07
N LEU A 134 -18.27 9.46 16.67
CA LEU A 134 -19.43 9.37 17.56
C LEU A 134 -19.56 7.99 18.24
N GLY A 135 -18.52 7.17 18.26
CA GLY A 135 -18.41 5.95 19.07
C GLY A 135 -19.27 4.77 18.62
N LEU A 136 -19.80 4.75 17.39
CA LEU A 136 -20.28 3.50 16.80
C LEU A 136 -19.09 2.62 16.47
N ASN A 137 -19.24 1.31 16.67
CA ASN A 137 -18.29 0.35 16.12
C ASN A 137 -18.62 0.07 14.64
N VAL A 138 -17.66 -0.53 13.94
CA VAL A 138 -17.77 -0.90 12.52
C VAL A 138 -19.05 -1.69 12.22
N GLN A 139 -19.42 -2.65 13.09
CA GLN A 139 -20.62 -3.46 12.92
C GLN A 139 -21.91 -2.62 12.94
N LYS A 140 -22.00 -1.67 13.87
CA LYS A 140 -23.18 -0.79 14.01
C LYS A 140 -23.31 0.14 12.82
N VAL A 141 -22.20 0.73 12.35
CA VAL A 141 -22.20 1.58 11.15
C VAL A 141 -22.61 0.78 9.90
N ALA A 142 -22.04 -0.41 9.70
CA ALA A 142 -22.36 -1.28 8.58
C ALA A 142 -23.86 -1.64 8.54
N THR A 143 -24.44 -1.93 9.71
CA THR A 143 -25.87 -2.23 9.83
C THR A 143 -26.73 -0.99 9.55
N ALA A 144 -26.37 0.17 10.10
CA ALA A 144 -27.12 1.41 9.95
C ALA A 144 -27.14 1.94 8.51
N LEU A 145 -26.03 1.80 7.79
CA LEU A 145 -25.88 2.29 6.41
C LEU A 145 -26.11 1.20 5.34
N HIS A 146 -26.40 -0.04 5.76
CA HIS A 146 -26.57 -1.20 4.87
C HIS A 146 -25.37 -1.46 3.92
N VAL A 147 -24.16 -1.31 4.44
CA VAL A 147 -22.91 -1.53 3.69
C VAL A 147 -22.06 -2.65 4.33
N PRO A 148 -21.17 -3.32 3.58
CA PRO A 148 -20.28 -4.34 4.14
C PRO A 148 -19.32 -3.78 5.20
N LYS A 149 -18.90 -4.59 6.19
CA LYS A 149 -17.93 -4.16 7.21
C LYS A 149 -16.61 -3.67 6.61
N ALA A 150 -16.08 -4.39 5.62
CA ALA A 150 -14.86 -4.01 4.92
C ALA A 150 -14.96 -2.63 4.24
N TYR A 151 -16.15 -2.25 3.78
CA TYR A 151 -16.38 -0.91 3.25
C TYR A 151 -16.24 0.14 4.36
N VAL A 152 -16.87 -0.08 5.52
CA VAL A 152 -16.81 0.84 6.67
C VAL A 152 -15.38 1.01 7.18
N GLU A 153 -14.60 -0.06 7.24
CA GLU A 153 -13.20 -0.02 7.68
C GLU A 153 -12.32 0.82 6.74
N LYS A 154 -12.47 0.65 5.42
CA LYS A 154 -11.72 1.43 4.43
C LYS A 154 -12.21 2.88 4.38
N ALA A 155 -13.52 3.10 4.34
CA ALA A 155 -14.14 4.42 4.29
C ALA A 155 -13.88 5.25 5.56
N GLY A 156 -13.89 4.62 6.74
CA GLY A 156 -13.58 5.27 8.01
C GLY A 156 -12.12 5.69 8.14
N ARG A 157 -11.18 4.98 7.49
CA ARG A 157 -9.78 5.41 7.39
C ARG A 157 -9.63 6.54 6.38
N ALA A 158 -10.07 6.33 5.14
CA ALA A 158 -9.98 7.31 4.07
C ALA A 158 -10.65 8.65 4.44
N GLY A 159 -11.79 8.60 5.14
CA GLY A 159 -12.54 9.78 5.53
C GLY A 159 -11.87 10.67 6.58
N ARG A 160 -10.76 10.25 7.19
CA ARG A 160 -9.95 11.09 8.10
C ARG A 160 -9.05 12.06 7.35
N SER A 161 -8.66 11.74 6.13
CA SER A 161 -7.76 12.56 5.32
C SER A 161 -8.54 13.40 4.30
N GLU A 162 -8.34 14.71 4.33
CA GLU A 162 -8.93 15.60 3.32
C GLU A 162 -8.37 15.28 1.92
N ARG A 163 -7.07 15.01 1.81
CA ARG A 163 -6.43 14.62 0.55
C ARG A 163 -7.04 13.33 0.02
N ALA A 164 -7.17 12.30 0.85
CA ALA A 164 -7.77 11.03 0.46
C ALA A 164 -9.22 11.17 -0.03
N ARG A 165 -10.04 11.99 0.66
CA ARG A 165 -11.41 12.28 0.21
C ARG A 165 -11.44 12.96 -1.17
N ARG A 166 -10.57 13.94 -1.42
CA ARG A 166 -10.46 14.59 -2.74
C ARG A 166 -10.05 13.59 -3.82
N GLN A 167 -9.07 12.73 -3.56
CA GLN A 167 -8.63 11.72 -4.53
C GLN A 167 -9.70 10.66 -4.84
N LEU A 168 -10.61 10.38 -3.91
CA LEU A 168 -11.80 9.55 -4.16
C LEU A 168 -12.79 10.24 -5.08
N ASP A 169 -13.02 11.54 -4.88
CA ASP A 169 -13.97 12.33 -5.66
C ASP A 169 -13.46 12.55 -7.10
N ASP A 170 -12.16 12.78 -7.26
CA ASP A 170 -11.47 12.89 -8.54
C ASP A 170 -11.26 11.53 -9.25
N ARG A 171 -11.67 10.43 -8.60
CA ARG A 171 -11.53 9.04 -9.06
C ARG A 171 -10.09 8.64 -9.38
N GLN A 172 -9.11 9.27 -8.71
CA GLN A 172 -7.69 8.96 -8.86
C GLN A 172 -7.27 7.78 -7.96
N LEU A 173 -7.97 7.58 -6.84
CA LEU A 173 -7.76 6.46 -5.94
C LEU A 173 -9.05 5.66 -5.77
N THR A 174 -8.91 4.35 -5.62
CA THR A 174 -9.97 3.51 -5.07
C THR A 174 -10.11 3.77 -3.56
N LEU A 175 -11.18 3.24 -2.96
CA LEU A 175 -11.38 3.31 -1.51
C LEU A 175 -10.22 2.69 -0.72
N GLU A 176 -9.56 1.69 -1.28
CA GLU A 176 -8.41 1.04 -0.69
C GLU A 176 -7.16 1.91 -0.77
N GLY A 177 -6.86 2.46 -1.94
CA GLY A 177 -5.76 3.42 -2.10
C GLY A 177 -5.93 4.67 -1.23
N ALA A 178 -7.15 5.18 -1.10
CA ALA A 178 -7.45 6.33 -0.23
C ALA A 178 -7.32 6.01 1.26
N ALA A 179 -7.68 4.79 1.68
CA ALA A 179 -7.46 4.34 3.05
C ALA A 179 -5.97 4.22 3.34
N LEU A 180 -5.19 3.66 2.41
CA LEU A 180 -3.73 3.57 2.52
C LEU A 180 -3.10 4.96 2.61
N LEU A 181 -3.51 5.92 1.78
CA LEU A 181 -3.03 7.29 1.86
C LEU A 181 -3.27 7.91 3.24
N ALA A 182 -4.45 7.72 3.83
CA ALA A 182 -4.76 8.24 5.16
C ALA A 182 -3.89 7.60 6.26
N ASP A 183 -3.61 6.29 6.15
CA ASP A 183 -2.71 5.58 7.06
C ASP A 183 -1.26 6.09 6.93
N LEU A 184 -0.80 6.35 5.70
CA LEU A 184 0.52 6.93 5.43
C LEU A 184 0.65 8.37 5.92
N GLU A 185 -0.38 9.21 5.76
CA GLU A 185 -0.40 10.56 6.34
C GLU A 185 -0.32 10.53 7.87
N THR A 186 -0.94 9.53 8.50
CA THR A 186 -0.82 9.31 9.96
C THR A 186 0.60 8.87 10.33
N ALA A 187 1.22 7.98 9.55
CA ALA A 187 2.60 7.58 9.77
C ALA A 187 3.58 8.76 9.62
N ALA A 188 3.28 9.70 8.72
CA ALA A 188 4.09 10.89 8.49
C ALA A 188 4.17 11.83 9.70
N GLU A 189 3.24 11.76 10.65
CA GLU A 189 3.33 12.50 11.92
C GLU A 189 4.52 12.05 12.77
N LYS A 190 4.91 10.77 12.66
CA LYS A 190 6.07 10.18 13.37
C LYS A 190 7.34 10.26 12.55
N GLU A 191 7.22 10.13 11.24
CA GLU A 191 8.34 10.05 10.30
C GLU A 191 8.17 11.09 9.16
N PRO A 192 8.70 12.32 9.32
CA PRO A 192 8.43 13.43 8.39
C PRO A 192 8.82 13.20 6.93
N TRP A 193 9.79 12.31 6.66
CA TRP A 193 10.21 11.97 5.29
C TRP A 193 9.06 11.37 4.46
N ILE A 194 8.06 10.76 5.10
CA ILE A 194 6.87 10.20 4.44
C ILE A 194 6.05 11.30 3.78
N THR A 195 5.98 12.51 4.35
CA THR A 195 5.26 13.63 3.74
C THR A 195 5.84 14.01 2.38
N GLU A 196 7.17 14.07 2.28
CA GLU A 196 7.88 14.37 1.03
C GLU A 196 7.67 13.26 0.01
N ALA A 197 7.79 11.99 0.42
CA ALA A 197 7.52 10.85 -0.44
C ALA A 197 6.07 10.85 -0.97
N ILE A 198 5.06 11.12 -0.13
CA ILE A 198 3.67 11.27 -0.57
C ILE A 198 3.57 12.39 -1.61
N GLN A 199 4.23 13.53 -1.42
CA GLN A 199 4.17 14.62 -2.38
C GLN A 199 4.75 14.22 -3.75
N GLN A 200 5.95 13.62 -3.76
CA GLN A 200 6.58 13.12 -4.99
C GLN A 200 5.69 12.09 -5.72
N ILE A 201 4.99 11.23 -4.98
CA ILE A 201 4.05 10.26 -5.58
C ILE A 201 2.96 10.96 -6.39
N PHE A 202 2.43 12.08 -5.90
CA PHE A 202 1.37 12.82 -6.59
C PHE A 202 1.87 13.83 -7.63
N ASP A 203 3.18 14.07 -7.70
CA ASP A 203 3.79 14.80 -8.83
C ASP A 203 3.86 13.91 -10.10
N ASN A 204 3.66 12.60 -9.95
CA ASN A 204 3.51 11.68 -11.07
C ASN A 204 2.13 11.81 -11.74
N ARG A 205 2.05 11.42 -13.02
CA ARG A 205 0.78 11.48 -13.78
C ARG A 205 -0.17 10.31 -13.51
N PHE A 206 0.33 9.17 -13.06
CA PHE A 206 -0.43 7.93 -12.88
C PHE A 206 0.29 6.96 -11.93
N GLY A 207 -0.37 5.87 -11.55
CA GLY A 207 0.22 4.79 -10.77
C GLY A 207 0.27 5.03 -9.26
N PHE A 208 -0.59 5.93 -8.75
CA PHE A 208 -0.58 6.34 -7.34
C PHE A 208 -0.69 5.17 -6.37
N GLU A 209 -1.62 4.23 -6.58
CA GLU A 209 -1.81 3.10 -5.64
C GLU A 209 -0.58 2.20 -5.56
N TYR A 210 0.04 1.88 -6.69
CA TYR A 210 1.29 1.11 -6.73
C TYR A 210 2.41 1.84 -5.96
N ARG A 211 2.53 3.15 -6.13
CA ARG A 211 3.55 3.95 -5.44
C ARG A 211 3.27 4.07 -3.94
N LEU A 212 2.02 4.29 -3.53
CA LEU A 212 1.63 4.31 -2.11
C LEU A 212 1.91 2.95 -1.45
N ALA A 213 1.60 1.84 -2.13
CA ALA A 213 1.92 0.49 -1.63
C ALA A 213 3.44 0.24 -1.55
N THR A 214 4.21 0.77 -2.50
CA THR A 214 5.68 0.69 -2.46
C THR A 214 6.25 1.51 -1.30
N LEU A 215 5.68 2.69 -1.02
CA LEU A 215 6.04 3.51 0.13
C LEU A 215 5.72 2.81 1.45
N GLN A 216 4.53 2.20 1.57
CA GLN A 216 4.19 1.39 2.76
C GLN A 216 5.22 0.29 2.99
N ARG A 217 5.61 -0.43 1.93
CA ARG A 217 6.65 -1.46 2.02
C ARG A 217 8.01 -0.90 2.46
N ARG A 218 8.40 0.29 1.98
CA ARG A 218 9.61 0.98 2.43
C ARG A 218 9.55 1.34 3.92
N ILE A 219 8.38 1.76 4.42
CA ILE A 219 8.16 2.03 5.85
C ILE A 219 8.30 0.75 6.67
N ASP A 220 7.67 -0.34 6.22
CA ASP A 220 7.75 -1.65 6.91
C ASP A 220 9.20 -2.16 6.97
N GLU A 221 9.95 -2.07 5.86
CA GLU A 221 11.39 -2.40 5.82
C GLU A 221 12.24 -1.51 6.75
N ARG A 222 11.90 -0.21 6.87
CA ARG A 222 12.57 0.70 7.82
C ARG A 222 12.25 0.32 9.27
N ALA A 223 11.03 -0.11 9.57
CA ALA A 223 10.66 -0.61 10.89
C ALA A 223 11.42 -1.90 11.24
N GLU A 224 11.54 -2.85 10.30
CA GLU A 224 12.30 -4.08 10.48
C GLU A 224 13.79 -3.81 10.72
N THR A 225 14.41 -2.96 9.89
CA THR A 225 15.82 -2.57 10.07
C THR A 225 16.06 -1.79 11.37
N THR A 226 15.09 -0.97 11.81
CA THR A 226 15.14 -0.32 13.14
C THR A 226 15.13 -1.34 14.27
N ALA A 227 14.25 -2.35 14.18
CA ALA A 227 14.17 -3.40 15.18
C ALA A 227 15.46 -4.24 15.24
N ALA A 228 16.03 -4.58 14.08
CA ALA A 228 17.32 -5.28 13.99
C ALA A 228 18.48 -4.45 14.55
N ALA A 229 18.46 -3.12 14.36
CA ALA A 229 19.48 -2.21 14.87
C ALA A 229 19.31 -1.83 16.35
N ALA A 230 18.28 -2.31 17.05
CA ALA A 230 17.89 -1.79 18.36
C ALA A 230 19.03 -1.79 19.40
N ASP A 231 19.84 -2.85 19.44
CA ASP A 231 21.00 -2.93 20.34
C ASP A 231 22.09 -1.91 19.99
N TYR A 232 22.40 -1.73 18.70
CA TYR A 232 23.35 -0.70 18.25
C TYR A 232 22.83 0.71 18.56
N ILE A 233 21.55 0.97 18.33
CA ILE A 233 20.93 2.26 18.67
C ILE A 233 21.04 2.52 20.18
N ALA A 234 20.76 1.52 21.02
CA ALA A 234 20.87 1.62 22.47
C ALA A 234 22.30 1.89 22.94
N ARG A 235 23.31 1.37 22.21
CA ARG A 235 24.73 1.66 22.45
C ARG A 235 25.15 3.05 21.96
N GLY A 236 24.33 3.74 21.17
CA GLY A 236 24.56 5.12 20.74
C GLY A 236 24.90 5.30 19.26
N PHE A 237 24.84 4.23 18.45
CA PHE A 237 25.00 4.35 16.99
C PHE A 237 23.81 5.07 16.35
N THR A 238 24.06 5.81 15.27
CA THR A 238 22.99 6.37 14.42
C THR A 238 22.63 5.39 13.31
N LEU A 239 21.35 5.09 13.10
CA LEU A 239 20.91 4.17 12.05
C LEU A 239 20.88 4.83 10.67
N LEU A 240 21.41 4.15 9.67
CA LEU A 240 21.21 4.44 8.24
C LEU A 240 20.27 3.38 7.65
N HIS A 241 19.14 3.83 7.09
CA HIS A 241 18.18 2.95 6.44
C HIS A 241 18.54 2.59 4.99
N ASP A 242 19.32 3.45 4.36
CA ASP A 242 19.74 3.32 2.97
C ASP A 242 21.27 3.27 2.92
N GLU A 243 21.82 2.42 2.03
CA GLU A 243 23.25 2.17 1.94
C GLU A 243 23.97 3.40 1.36
N PRO A 244 24.85 4.10 2.10
CA PRO A 244 25.46 5.32 1.60
C PRO A 244 26.44 5.05 0.45
N SER A 245 26.58 6.04 -0.44
CA SER A 245 27.71 6.09 -1.40
C SER A 245 28.99 6.44 -0.64
N THR A 246 30.08 5.78 -0.99
CA THR A 246 31.41 6.10 -0.42
C THR A 246 32.26 6.92 -1.38
N SER A 247 31.80 7.11 -2.62
CA SER A 247 32.53 7.82 -3.66
C SER A 247 32.48 9.34 -3.52
N GLU A 248 31.40 9.88 -2.96
CA GLU A 248 31.19 11.34 -2.80
C GLU A 248 31.99 11.95 -1.63
N GLY A 249 32.64 11.11 -0.83
CA GLY A 249 33.45 11.56 0.30
C GLY A 249 32.66 12.03 1.52
N GLU A 250 31.33 11.88 1.51
CA GLU A 250 30.49 12.15 2.69
C GLU A 250 30.59 11.01 3.73
N TRP A 251 30.72 9.76 3.26
CA TRP A 251 30.73 8.56 4.09
C TRP A 251 31.98 7.72 3.89
N TYR A 252 32.50 7.18 4.99
CA TYR A 252 33.69 6.34 5.01
C TYR A 252 33.44 5.03 5.75
N THR A 253 33.88 3.92 5.19
CA THR A 253 33.96 2.61 5.86
C THR A 253 35.24 2.52 6.69
N LEU A 254 35.38 1.45 7.49
CA LEU A 254 36.64 1.15 8.18
C LEU A 254 37.83 1.00 7.21
N ALA A 255 37.60 0.47 6.01
CA ALA A 255 38.65 0.28 5.00
C ALA A 255 39.19 1.61 4.45
N ASP A 256 38.33 2.65 4.40
CA ASP A 256 38.66 4.01 3.95
C ASP A 256 39.51 4.80 4.95
N LEU A 257 39.72 4.27 6.17
CA LEU A 257 40.26 5.01 7.31
C LEU A 257 41.54 4.38 7.87
N ARG A 258 42.36 5.20 8.53
CA ARG A 258 43.56 4.80 9.28
C ARG A 258 43.59 5.50 10.63
N THR A 259 44.25 4.88 11.61
CA THR A 259 44.61 5.52 12.87
C THR A 259 45.68 6.60 12.64
N ALA A 260 45.87 7.50 13.61
CA ALA A 260 46.84 8.59 13.51
C ALA A 260 48.32 8.14 13.33
N ASP A 261 48.64 6.89 13.65
CA ASP A 261 49.94 6.27 13.38
C ASP A 261 50.02 5.55 12.02
N GLY A 262 48.97 5.64 11.21
CA GLY A 262 48.86 5.06 9.87
C GLY A 262 48.44 3.59 9.83
N ALA A 263 48.08 2.98 10.95
CA ALA A 263 47.61 1.59 11.00
C ALA A 263 46.15 1.43 10.56
N ALA A 264 45.75 0.19 10.25
CA ALA A 264 44.36 -0.14 9.94
C ALA A 264 43.47 0.08 11.17
N VAL A 265 42.27 0.62 10.96
CA VAL A 265 41.31 0.82 12.06
C VAL A 265 40.83 -0.55 12.56
N PRO A 266 40.93 -0.82 13.88
CA PRO A 266 40.41 -2.07 14.46
C PRO A 266 38.91 -2.25 14.21
N ALA A 267 38.47 -3.51 14.06
CA ALA A 267 37.06 -3.82 13.78
C ALA A 267 36.11 -3.41 14.92
N ASP A 268 36.60 -3.35 16.15
CA ASP A 268 35.88 -2.92 17.35
C ASP A 268 35.92 -1.40 17.59
N ALA A 269 36.64 -0.62 16.76
CA ALA A 269 36.72 0.83 16.91
C ALA A 269 35.36 1.54 16.92
N PRO A 270 34.35 1.13 16.12
CA PRO A 270 33.01 1.72 16.22
C PRO A 270 32.37 1.52 17.60
N GLU A 271 32.64 0.40 18.28
CA GLU A 271 32.07 0.09 19.60
C GLU A 271 32.71 0.93 20.72
N GLN A 272 33.92 1.44 20.51
CA GLN A 272 34.61 2.29 21.49
C GLN A 272 34.05 3.73 21.52
N ALA A 273 33.48 4.20 20.41
CA ALA A 273 32.91 5.55 20.29
C ALA A 273 31.60 5.56 19.45
N PRO A 274 30.56 4.81 19.86
CA PRO A 274 29.37 4.53 19.04
C PRO A 274 28.63 5.80 18.57
N HIS A 275 28.61 6.86 19.38
CA HIS A 275 28.01 8.16 19.08
C HIS A 275 28.61 8.89 17.86
N LEU A 276 29.80 8.50 17.40
CA LEU A 276 30.42 9.05 16.18
C LEU A 276 30.06 8.25 14.92
N TRP A 277 29.61 7.01 15.10
CA TRP A 277 29.44 6.05 14.02
C TRP A 277 27.98 5.86 13.66
N HIS A 278 27.78 5.51 12.40
CA HIS A 278 26.51 5.10 11.86
C HIS A 278 26.54 3.61 11.55
N VAL A 279 25.40 2.95 11.71
CA VAL A 279 25.23 1.53 11.34
C VAL A 279 24.20 1.44 10.22
N HIS A 280 24.57 0.77 9.12
CA HIS A 280 23.64 0.37 8.08
C HIS A 280 23.32 -1.11 8.26
N VAL A 281 22.03 -1.43 8.24
CA VAL A 281 21.53 -2.80 8.42
C VAL A 281 20.97 -3.32 7.11
N TYR A 282 21.38 -4.52 6.73
CA TYR A 282 20.95 -5.17 5.50
C TYR A 282 20.64 -6.65 5.72
N GLU A 283 19.71 -7.18 4.94
CA GLU A 283 19.37 -8.61 4.97
C GLU A 283 20.51 -9.42 4.34
N THR A 284 20.98 -10.44 5.04
CA THR A 284 21.98 -11.40 4.54
C THR A 284 21.35 -12.71 4.06
N GLY A 285 20.07 -12.93 4.36
CA GLY A 285 19.30 -14.09 3.98
C GLY A 285 18.31 -14.48 5.08
N THR A 286 18.04 -15.78 5.18
CA THR A 286 17.17 -16.35 6.20
C THR A 286 17.87 -17.51 6.89
N VAL A 287 17.68 -17.63 8.19
CA VAL A 287 18.20 -18.74 9.02
C VAL A 287 17.05 -19.41 9.77
N TRP A 288 17.23 -20.68 10.13
CA TRP A 288 16.32 -21.37 11.03
C TRP A 288 16.74 -21.11 12.47
N VAL A 289 15.77 -20.83 13.34
CA VAL A 289 16.01 -20.64 14.78
C VAL A 289 15.03 -21.45 15.59
N ASP A 290 15.45 -21.90 16.76
CA ASP A 290 14.57 -22.48 17.76
C ASP A 290 13.55 -21.42 18.24
N LYS A 291 12.26 -21.76 18.23
CA LYS A 291 11.17 -20.82 18.61
C LYS A 291 11.27 -20.33 20.05
N THR A 292 11.93 -21.09 20.93
CA THR A 292 12.06 -20.80 22.36
C THR A 292 13.38 -20.13 22.68
N THR A 293 14.50 -20.72 22.26
CA THR A 293 15.83 -20.20 22.62
C THR A 293 16.31 -19.11 21.67
N ARG A 294 15.74 -19.03 20.47
CA ARG A 294 16.18 -18.14 19.37
C ARG A 294 17.60 -18.42 18.90
N GLU A 295 18.17 -19.55 19.28
CA GLU A 295 19.46 -20.03 18.77
C GLU A 295 19.28 -20.54 17.34
N GLU A 296 20.30 -20.31 16.51
CA GLU A 296 20.33 -20.79 15.13
C GLU A 296 20.39 -22.33 15.10
N VAL A 297 19.63 -22.92 14.18
CA VAL A 297 19.52 -24.36 13.96
C VAL A 297 19.92 -24.64 12.51
N ASP A 298 20.77 -25.64 12.30
CA ASP A 298 21.12 -26.07 10.94
C ASP A 298 19.88 -26.67 10.25
N GLU A 299 19.68 -26.40 8.97
CA GLU A 299 18.55 -26.93 8.22
C GLU A 299 18.58 -28.46 8.16
N ASP A 300 19.78 -29.05 8.15
CA ASP A 300 19.98 -30.50 8.13
C ASP A 300 19.61 -31.18 9.48
N ASP A 301 19.46 -30.41 10.56
CA ASP A 301 19.05 -30.88 11.88
C ASP A 301 17.52 -30.85 12.10
N ILE A 302 16.75 -30.52 11.05
CA ILE A 302 15.28 -30.39 11.10
C ILE A 302 14.61 -31.54 10.35
N ASP A 303 13.67 -32.21 11.02
CA ASP A 303 12.81 -33.20 10.38
C ASP A 303 11.59 -32.53 9.74
N PHE A 304 11.71 -32.20 8.45
CA PHE A 304 10.63 -31.60 7.66
C PHE A 304 9.46 -32.55 7.37
N ASP A 305 9.60 -33.87 7.58
CA ASP A 305 8.47 -34.80 7.43
C ASP A 305 7.39 -34.57 8.51
N THR A 306 7.73 -33.83 9.58
CA THR A 306 6.83 -33.47 10.68
C THR A 306 6.09 -32.13 10.52
N GLU A 307 6.34 -31.34 9.46
CA GLU A 307 5.87 -29.94 9.35
C GLU A 307 4.34 -29.77 9.48
N ASP A 308 3.56 -30.69 8.90
CA ASP A 308 2.09 -30.65 8.88
C ASP A 308 1.43 -31.59 9.90
N ASP A 309 2.21 -32.22 10.79
CA ASP A 309 1.71 -33.21 11.75
C ASP A 309 2.36 -33.03 13.13
N ASP A 310 1.66 -32.30 14.02
CA ASP A 310 2.08 -32.07 15.41
C ASP A 310 2.18 -33.35 16.26
N GLU A 311 1.58 -34.46 15.79
CA GLU A 311 1.62 -35.75 16.47
C GLU A 311 2.76 -36.65 15.96
N ALA A 312 3.46 -36.24 14.89
CA ALA A 312 4.59 -36.99 14.36
C ALA A 312 5.80 -36.90 15.29
N GLU A 313 6.42 -38.04 15.58
CA GLU A 313 7.71 -38.07 16.27
C GLU A 313 8.82 -37.81 15.26
N ALA A 314 9.69 -36.82 15.56
CA ALA A 314 10.84 -36.53 14.72
C ALA A 314 11.81 -37.73 14.66
N TYR A 315 12.41 -37.93 13.50
CA TYR A 315 13.31 -39.05 13.23
C TYR A 315 14.67 -38.87 13.93
N GLU A 316 15.08 -39.88 14.69
CA GLU A 316 16.38 -39.94 15.38
C GLU A 316 16.71 -38.70 16.24
N GLU A 317 17.79 -37.98 15.92
CA GLU A 317 18.29 -36.80 16.65
C GLU A 317 17.78 -35.48 16.05
N LEU A 318 16.96 -35.55 14.99
CA LEU A 318 16.42 -34.38 14.33
C LEU A 318 15.36 -33.69 15.20
N ARG A 319 15.24 -32.38 14.99
CA ARG A 319 14.23 -31.56 15.64
C ARG A 319 12.94 -31.61 14.83
N HIS A 320 11.81 -31.69 15.52
CA HIS A 320 10.51 -31.53 14.88
C HIS A 320 10.40 -30.13 14.26
N ALA A 321 9.95 -30.04 13.00
CA ALA A 321 9.81 -28.78 12.26
C ALA A 321 8.99 -27.71 13.00
N ASN A 322 8.02 -28.10 13.83
CA ASN A 322 7.21 -27.16 14.59
C ASN A 322 7.93 -26.52 15.79
N THR A 323 9.14 -26.97 16.13
CA THR A 323 9.98 -26.36 17.17
C THR A 323 10.87 -25.23 16.66
N VAL A 324 11.01 -25.10 15.34
CA VAL A 324 11.86 -24.12 14.68
C VAL A 324 11.05 -23.19 13.79
N GLU A 325 11.57 -22.00 13.55
CA GLU A 325 10.99 -21.04 12.62
C GLU A 325 12.08 -20.39 11.78
N LYS A 326 11.71 -20.02 10.55
CA LYS A 326 12.60 -19.33 9.64
C LYS A 326 12.52 -17.83 9.85
N VAL A 327 13.65 -17.18 10.11
CA VAL A 327 13.73 -15.74 10.41
C VAL A 327 14.77 -15.04 9.52
N THR A 328 14.61 -13.73 9.35
CA THR A 328 15.56 -12.90 8.59
C THR A 328 16.89 -12.81 9.32
N ALA A 329 17.98 -13.06 8.59
CA ALA A 329 19.34 -12.83 9.04
C ALA A 329 19.80 -11.43 8.63
N TRP A 330 20.49 -10.75 9.55
CA TRP A 330 20.89 -9.35 9.40
C TRP A 330 22.41 -9.20 9.42
N GLY A 331 22.93 -8.41 8.48
CA GLY A 331 24.29 -7.91 8.43
C GLY A 331 24.36 -6.45 8.86
N TYR A 332 25.51 -6.07 9.41
CA TYR A 332 25.76 -4.73 9.94
C TYR A 332 27.05 -4.19 9.35
N GLU A 333 26.99 -2.99 8.79
CA GLU A 333 28.15 -2.27 8.29
C GLU A 333 28.24 -0.89 8.94
N PHE A 334 29.44 -0.49 9.36
CA PHE A 334 29.66 0.77 10.07
C PHE A 334 30.26 1.83 9.16
N PHE A 335 29.69 3.03 9.27
CA PHE A 335 30.10 4.20 8.50
C PHE A 335 30.42 5.38 9.40
N LEU A 336 31.46 6.12 9.03
CA LEU A 336 31.81 7.38 9.65
C LEU A 336 31.45 8.51 8.69
N ARG A 337 30.66 9.49 9.17
CA ARG A 337 30.37 10.70 8.39
C ARG A 337 31.60 11.59 8.37
N HIS A 338 31.82 12.29 7.26
CA HIS A 338 33.01 13.10 7.00
C HIS A 338 33.35 14.08 8.13
N ASP A 339 32.34 14.73 8.71
CA ASP A 339 32.48 15.73 9.78
C ASP A 339 32.87 15.14 11.14
N GLN A 340 32.67 13.84 11.37
CA GLN A 340 33.04 13.14 12.60
C GLN A 340 34.46 12.57 12.57
N ARG A 341 35.14 12.59 11.40
CA ARG A 341 36.47 12.00 11.21
C ARG A 341 37.53 12.53 12.17
N THR A 342 37.60 13.85 12.33
CA THR A 342 38.56 14.49 13.23
C THR A 342 38.26 14.17 14.69
N ALA A 343 36.98 14.12 15.07
CA ALA A 343 36.56 13.77 16.44
C ALA A 343 36.89 12.30 16.77
N ALA A 344 36.82 11.41 15.78
CA ALA A 344 37.24 10.01 15.90
C ALA A 344 38.77 9.84 15.94
N GLY A 345 39.55 10.90 15.65
CA GLY A 345 41.01 10.83 15.58
C GLY A 345 41.51 9.95 14.42
N LEU A 346 40.72 9.86 13.34
CA LEU A 346 41.02 9.01 12.19
C LEU A 346 41.44 9.83 10.97
N GLU A 347 42.34 9.26 10.18
CA GLU A 347 42.81 9.83 8.92
C GLU A 347 42.29 9.02 7.74
N LEU A 348 42.35 9.60 6.54
CA LEU A 348 41.99 8.86 5.33
C LEU A 348 43.10 7.88 4.97
N ALA A 349 42.71 6.69 4.54
CA ALA A 349 43.64 5.75 3.94
C ALA A 349 44.30 6.35 2.70
N PRO A 350 45.61 6.10 2.46
CA PRO A 350 46.29 6.51 1.23
C PRO A 350 45.54 6.10 -0.04
N GLU A 351 44.96 4.90 -0.04
CA GLU A 351 44.16 4.38 -1.14
C GLU A 351 42.90 5.21 -1.38
N LYS A 352 42.26 5.71 -0.30
CA LYS A 352 41.08 6.56 -0.40
C LYS A 352 41.43 7.94 -0.93
N ILE A 353 42.54 8.53 -0.48
CA ILE A 353 43.07 9.80 -0.99
C ILE A 353 43.36 9.67 -2.50
N ALA A 354 44.06 8.60 -2.89
CA ALA A 354 44.38 8.31 -4.28
C ALA A 354 43.14 8.09 -5.16
N ALA A 355 42.11 7.45 -4.62
CA ALA A 355 40.84 7.21 -5.31
C ALA A 355 40.03 8.50 -5.54
N ALA A 356 40.06 9.44 -4.60
CA ALA A 356 39.32 10.70 -4.68
C ALA A 356 40.00 11.77 -5.54
N ALA A 357 41.33 11.71 -5.70
CA ALA A 357 42.08 12.70 -6.47
C ALA A 357 41.79 12.63 -7.97
N ALA A 358 41.99 13.71 -8.73
CA ALA A 358 41.90 13.67 -10.20
C ALA A 358 43.05 12.84 -10.80
N GLU A 359 42.88 12.33 -12.03
CA GLU A 359 43.97 11.61 -12.71
C GLU A 359 45.09 12.61 -13.07
N GLY A 360 46.30 12.36 -12.56
CA GLY A 360 47.45 13.26 -12.75
C GLY A 360 47.70 14.25 -11.61
N ASP A 361 46.88 14.23 -10.56
CA ASP A 361 47.13 15.04 -9.35
C ASP A 361 48.35 14.49 -8.57
N ASP A 362 49.14 15.41 -7.99
CA ASP A 362 50.27 15.06 -7.13
C ASP A 362 49.78 14.98 -5.68
N THR A 363 49.32 13.80 -5.31
CA THR A 363 48.80 13.52 -3.97
C THR A 363 49.94 13.18 -3.01
N GLU A 364 49.97 13.80 -1.83
CA GLU A 364 50.85 13.41 -0.71
C GLU A 364 50.39 12.10 -0.03
N ASP A 365 49.98 11.10 -0.82
CA ASP A 365 49.50 9.79 -0.33
C ASP A 365 50.62 8.75 -0.17
N GLY A 366 51.83 9.02 -0.70
CA GLY A 366 52.96 8.11 -0.64
C GLY A 366 52.84 6.86 -1.53
N LEU A 367 51.87 6.81 -2.44
CA LEU A 367 51.62 5.69 -3.35
C LEU A 367 52.27 5.88 -4.72
N THR A 368 52.79 4.78 -5.27
CA THR A 368 53.27 4.75 -6.67
C THR A 368 52.10 4.96 -7.64
N PRO A 369 52.35 5.43 -8.88
CA PRO A 369 51.29 5.57 -9.88
C PRO A 369 50.49 4.28 -10.15
N ALA A 370 51.14 3.12 -10.06
CA ALA A 370 50.48 1.82 -10.21
C ALA A 370 49.53 1.52 -9.04
N GLN A 371 49.94 1.81 -7.80
CA GLN A 371 49.09 1.65 -6.61
C GLN A 371 47.91 2.63 -6.63
N ARG A 372 48.11 3.88 -7.05
CA ARG A 372 47.01 4.86 -7.21
C ARG A 372 45.98 4.40 -8.23
N LYS A 373 46.43 3.86 -9.37
CA LYS A 373 45.53 3.27 -10.37
C LYS A 373 44.76 2.08 -9.80
N ALA A 374 45.43 1.17 -9.09
CA ALA A 374 44.79 0.03 -8.46
C ALA A 374 43.74 0.46 -7.41
N ALA A 375 44.04 1.48 -6.59
CA ALA A 375 43.11 2.03 -5.61
C ALA A 375 41.85 2.63 -6.26
N ARG A 376 41.99 3.36 -7.37
CA ARG A 376 40.85 3.88 -8.14
C ARG A 376 39.98 2.76 -8.70
N THR A 377 40.59 1.78 -9.36
CA THR A 377 39.86 0.62 -9.92
C THR A 377 39.13 -0.16 -8.84
N GLU A 378 39.76 -0.35 -7.68
CA GLU A 378 39.13 -1.03 -6.55
C GLU A 378 37.97 -0.21 -5.94
N ALA A 379 38.16 1.10 -5.76
CA ALA A 379 37.09 1.99 -5.29
C ALA A 379 35.90 2.03 -6.27
N GLU A 380 36.16 2.10 -7.57
CA GLU A 380 35.14 2.02 -8.63
C GLU A 380 34.40 0.67 -8.58
N ARG A 381 35.12 -0.44 -8.39
CA ARG A 381 34.52 -1.79 -8.25
C ARG A 381 33.59 -1.85 -7.04
N ILE A 382 34.06 -1.41 -5.87
CA ILE A 382 33.27 -1.41 -4.63
C ILE A 382 32.03 -0.53 -4.79
N GLU A 383 32.15 0.69 -5.32
CA GLU A 383 31.00 1.56 -5.51
C GLU A 383 30.03 1.00 -6.56
N THR A 384 30.52 0.37 -7.62
CA THR A 384 29.67 -0.32 -8.60
C THR A 384 28.88 -1.45 -7.93
N GLU A 385 29.51 -2.25 -7.07
CA GLU A 385 28.83 -3.31 -6.31
C GLU A 385 27.78 -2.75 -5.35
N ARG A 386 28.06 -1.63 -4.66
CA ARG A 386 27.09 -0.93 -3.80
C ARG A 386 25.91 -0.39 -4.60
N ALA A 387 26.18 0.31 -5.69
CA ALA A 387 25.16 0.85 -6.58
C ALA A 387 24.26 -0.26 -7.15
N GLU A 388 24.85 -1.41 -7.55
CA GLU A 388 24.07 -2.56 -7.99
C GLU A 388 23.23 -3.17 -6.85
N ARG A 389 23.75 -3.26 -5.62
CA ARG A 389 22.94 -3.72 -4.47
C ARG A 389 21.76 -2.80 -4.18
N ARG A 390 21.97 -1.48 -4.16
CA ARG A 390 20.88 -0.49 -4.00
C ARG A 390 19.82 -0.65 -5.08
N LYS A 391 20.25 -0.75 -6.35
CA LYS A 391 19.39 -0.99 -7.50
C LYS A 391 18.56 -2.26 -7.34
N VAL A 392 19.19 -3.38 -6.97
CA VAL A 392 18.51 -4.66 -6.76
C VAL A 392 17.49 -4.58 -5.63
N LYS A 393 17.85 -3.95 -4.50
CA LYS A 393 16.94 -3.77 -3.35
C LYS A 393 15.70 -2.97 -3.76
N ALA A 394 15.89 -1.83 -4.42
CA ALA A 394 14.79 -0.99 -4.90
C ALA A 394 13.89 -1.71 -5.91
N LEU A 395 14.48 -2.38 -6.90
CA LEU A 395 13.71 -3.11 -7.92
C LEU A 395 13.01 -4.35 -7.36
N ASN A 396 13.58 -5.04 -6.37
CA ASN A 396 12.91 -6.16 -5.68
C ASN A 396 11.75 -5.68 -4.82
N ARG A 397 11.88 -4.54 -4.13
CA ARG A 397 10.77 -3.90 -3.41
C ARG A 397 9.61 -3.58 -4.38
N ALA A 398 9.93 -2.94 -5.49
CA ALA A 398 9.01 -2.65 -6.57
C ALA A 398 8.36 -3.93 -7.16
N GLY A 399 9.16 -4.98 -7.38
CA GLY A 399 8.71 -6.29 -7.89
C GLY A 399 7.73 -7.01 -6.94
N ALA A 400 7.96 -6.91 -5.64
CA ALA A 400 7.04 -7.43 -4.63
C ALA A 400 5.69 -6.71 -4.69
N THR A 401 5.71 -5.37 -4.67
CA THR A 401 4.48 -4.56 -4.77
C THR A 401 3.73 -4.79 -6.08
N ALA A 402 4.46 -4.86 -7.20
CA ALA A 402 3.87 -5.15 -8.51
C ALA A 402 3.22 -6.54 -8.56
N THR A 403 3.79 -7.53 -7.89
CA THR A 403 3.21 -8.87 -7.78
C THR A 403 1.89 -8.87 -7.02
N GLU A 404 1.84 -8.21 -5.87
CA GLU A 404 0.60 -8.08 -5.09
C GLU A 404 -0.48 -7.33 -5.88
N THR A 405 -0.10 -6.22 -6.53
CA THR A 405 -0.98 -5.43 -7.39
C THR A 405 -1.56 -6.28 -8.52
N ARG A 406 -0.71 -7.06 -9.20
CA ARG A 406 -1.12 -7.94 -10.30
C ARG A 406 -2.02 -9.06 -9.83
N ARG A 407 -1.76 -9.68 -8.66
CA ARG A 407 -2.63 -10.73 -8.09
C ARG A 407 -3.99 -10.20 -7.66
N ALA A 408 -4.05 -8.99 -7.11
CA ALA A 408 -5.31 -8.32 -6.82
C ALA A 408 -6.11 -8.07 -8.11
N PHE A 409 -5.45 -7.60 -9.17
CA PHE A 409 -6.06 -7.46 -10.49
C PHE A 409 -6.59 -8.78 -11.04
N LEU A 410 -5.80 -9.87 -10.97
CA LEU A 410 -6.23 -11.21 -11.40
C LEU A 410 -7.48 -11.69 -10.64
N THR A 411 -7.51 -11.48 -9.34
CA THR A 411 -8.65 -11.84 -8.49
C THR A 411 -9.92 -11.12 -8.97
N GLY A 412 -9.84 -9.82 -9.25
CA GLY A 412 -10.95 -9.04 -9.80
C GLY A 412 -11.36 -9.49 -11.21
N LEU A 413 -10.40 -9.69 -12.10
CA LEU A 413 -10.62 -10.15 -13.47
C LEU A 413 -11.34 -11.51 -13.51
N LEU A 414 -10.92 -12.45 -12.65
CA LEU A 414 -11.42 -13.83 -12.63
C LEU A 414 -12.71 -14.01 -11.83
N ALA A 415 -13.14 -12.98 -11.08
CA ALA A 415 -14.46 -12.90 -10.47
C ALA A 415 -15.57 -12.57 -11.50
N ALA A 416 -15.21 -12.10 -12.70
CA ALA A 416 -16.16 -11.77 -13.75
C ALA A 416 -16.95 -13.00 -14.25
N LYS A 417 -18.17 -12.76 -14.76
CA LYS A 417 -19.04 -13.82 -15.31
C LYS A 417 -18.59 -14.34 -16.68
N THR A 418 -17.81 -13.54 -17.41
CA THR A 418 -17.40 -13.79 -18.79
C THR A 418 -15.94 -13.42 -18.96
N ALA A 419 -15.21 -14.17 -19.78
CA ALA A 419 -13.82 -13.85 -20.10
C ALA A 419 -13.70 -12.61 -21.01
N PRO A 420 -12.55 -11.91 -21.00
CA PRO A 420 -12.26 -10.84 -21.96
C PRO A 420 -12.40 -11.31 -23.42
N LYS A 421 -12.75 -10.40 -24.34
CA LYS A 421 -13.06 -10.74 -25.74
C LYS A 421 -11.96 -11.54 -26.48
N ASN A 422 -10.70 -11.35 -26.11
CA ASN A 422 -9.55 -12.02 -26.74
C ASN A 422 -8.98 -13.19 -25.92
N ALA A 423 -9.57 -13.51 -24.76
CA ALA A 423 -9.08 -14.53 -23.85
C ALA A 423 -8.99 -15.90 -24.51
N THR A 424 -10.04 -16.36 -25.19
CA THR A 424 -10.03 -17.67 -25.87
C THR A 424 -8.89 -17.78 -26.88
N LYS A 425 -8.66 -16.76 -27.72
CA LYS A 425 -7.56 -16.78 -28.70
C LYS A 425 -6.21 -16.87 -28.00
N TRP A 426 -6.01 -16.08 -26.95
CA TRP A 426 -4.77 -16.08 -26.18
C TRP A 426 -4.54 -17.43 -25.48
N MET A 427 -5.56 -18.01 -24.84
CA MET A 427 -5.47 -19.32 -24.20
C MET A 427 -5.13 -20.44 -25.18
N VAL A 428 -5.70 -20.42 -26.39
CA VAL A 428 -5.36 -21.41 -27.44
C VAL A 428 -3.89 -21.32 -27.82
N THR A 429 -3.35 -20.11 -27.98
CA THR A 429 -1.91 -19.93 -28.25
C THR A 429 -1.08 -20.41 -27.07
N ALA A 430 -1.42 -20.01 -25.84
CA ALA A 430 -0.72 -20.41 -24.63
C ALA A 430 -0.67 -21.94 -24.46
N LEU A 431 -1.79 -22.63 -24.65
CA LEU A 431 -1.86 -24.10 -24.57
C LEU A 431 -1.03 -24.78 -25.66
N ALA A 432 -0.91 -24.17 -26.84
CA ALA A 432 -0.14 -24.73 -27.95
C ALA A 432 1.38 -24.51 -27.81
N THR A 433 1.81 -23.43 -27.15
CA THR A 433 3.22 -23.02 -27.10
C THR A 433 3.88 -23.15 -25.73
N HIS A 434 3.09 -23.21 -24.65
CA HIS A 434 3.57 -23.16 -23.26
C HIS A 434 2.92 -24.24 -22.39
N GLY A 435 2.86 -25.49 -22.87
CA GLY A 435 2.25 -26.60 -22.12
C GLY A 435 2.99 -26.95 -20.81
N ASP A 436 4.28 -26.65 -20.74
CA ASP A 436 5.16 -26.82 -19.58
C ASP A 436 4.74 -25.97 -18.36
N VAL A 437 4.10 -24.81 -18.59
CA VAL A 437 3.66 -23.88 -17.52
C VAL A 437 2.68 -24.53 -16.54
N PHE A 438 1.96 -25.57 -16.98
CA PHE A 438 0.93 -26.23 -16.18
C PHE A 438 1.48 -27.31 -15.24
N THR A 439 2.78 -27.64 -15.34
CA THR A 439 3.40 -28.70 -14.53
C THR A 439 4.57 -28.22 -13.67
N GLU A 440 4.98 -26.97 -13.83
CA GLU A 440 6.09 -26.39 -13.10
C GLU A 440 5.63 -25.40 -12.03
N SER A 441 6.56 -25.07 -11.11
CA SER A 441 6.36 -24.10 -10.05
C SER A 441 5.13 -24.41 -9.18
N LYS A 442 4.74 -23.46 -8.33
CA LYS A 442 3.58 -23.55 -7.43
C LYS A 442 2.25 -23.27 -8.14
N CYS A 443 2.06 -23.77 -9.36
CA CYS A 443 0.90 -23.37 -10.19
C CYS A 443 -0.46 -23.79 -9.61
N SER A 444 -0.52 -24.91 -8.88
CA SER A 444 -1.74 -25.37 -8.19
C SER A 444 -2.06 -24.53 -6.95
N GLU A 445 -1.04 -24.18 -6.16
CA GLU A 445 -1.16 -23.29 -5.00
C GLU A 445 -1.58 -21.89 -5.44
N ARG A 446 -0.92 -21.33 -6.48
CA ARG A 446 -1.24 -20.01 -7.03
C ARG A 446 -2.68 -19.93 -7.55
N TYR A 447 -3.18 -21.01 -8.15
CA TYR A 447 -4.60 -21.11 -8.51
C TYR A 447 -5.49 -21.00 -7.26
N GLY A 448 -5.15 -21.76 -6.21
CA GLY A 448 -5.85 -21.77 -4.93
C GLY A 448 -5.97 -20.40 -4.29
N GLU A 449 -4.86 -19.68 -4.21
CA GLU A 449 -4.78 -18.33 -3.64
C GLU A 449 -5.66 -17.32 -4.39
N ILE A 450 -5.55 -17.27 -5.72
CA ILE A 450 -6.25 -16.27 -6.53
C ILE A 450 -7.75 -16.59 -6.68
N MET A 451 -8.09 -17.88 -6.79
CA MET A 451 -9.49 -18.30 -6.99
C MET A 451 -10.23 -18.57 -5.68
N GLY A 452 -9.54 -18.54 -4.54
CA GLY A 452 -10.10 -18.89 -3.22
C GLY A 452 -10.56 -20.35 -3.13
N SER A 453 -10.02 -21.24 -3.97
CA SER A 453 -10.35 -22.66 -3.95
C SER A 453 -9.31 -23.53 -4.63
N PRO A 454 -9.03 -24.75 -4.12
CA PRO A 454 -8.04 -25.64 -4.71
C PRO A 454 -8.31 -26.00 -6.17
N LEU A 455 -7.24 -26.11 -6.97
CA LEU A 455 -7.31 -26.49 -8.38
C LEU A 455 -8.05 -27.83 -8.61
N ARG A 456 -7.90 -28.79 -7.68
CA ARG A 456 -8.59 -30.10 -7.75
C ARG A 456 -10.12 -30.01 -7.78
N GLU A 457 -10.70 -28.88 -7.39
CA GLU A 457 -12.17 -28.69 -7.41
C GLU A 457 -12.70 -28.14 -8.74
N VAL A 458 -11.83 -27.76 -9.67
CA VAL A 458 -12.23 -27.06 -10.90
C VAL A 458 -13.13 -27.92 -11.78
N ASP A 459 -12.88 -29.23 -11.88
CA ASP A 459 -13.72 -30.16 -12.64
C ASP A 459 -15.19 -30.12 -12.18
N ARG A 460 -15.40 -30.24 -10.86
CA ARG A 460 -16.72 -30.14 -10.23
C ARG A 460 -17.36 -28.77 -10.49
N LYS A 461 -16.59 -27.68 -10.36
CA LYS A 461 -17.08 -26.32 -10.60
C LYS A 461 -17.45 -26.09 -12.06
N ALA A 462 -16.68 -26.60 -13.00
CA ALA A 462 -16.91 -26.49 -14.43
C ALA A 462 -18.17 -27.27 -14.85
N THR A 463 -18.39 -28.46 -14.29
CA THR A 463 -19.58 -29.29 -14.57
C THR A 463 -20.89 -28.57 -14.20
N GLY A 464 -20.89 -27.78 -13.12
CA GLY A 464 -22.04 -27.00 -12.69
C GLY A 464 -22.12 -25.58 -13.29
N ALA A 465 -21.15 -25.17 -14.11
CA ALA A 465 -21.04 -23.80 -14.60
C ALA A 465 -21.72 -23.61 -15.97
N THR A 466 -22.05 -22.35 -16.28
CA THR A 466 -22.40 -21.97 -17.67
C THR A 466 -21.16 -22.05 -18.57
N PRO A 467 -21.30 -22.17 -19.91
CA PRO A 467 -20.15 -22.18 -20.82
C PRO A 467 -19.23 -20.97 -20.64
N ALA A 468 -19.80 -19.78 -20.46
CA ALA A 468 -19.03 -18.55 -20.23
C ALA A 468 -18.25 -18.59 -18.91
N ARG A 469 -18.82 -19.16 -17.85
CA ARG A 469 -18.11 -19.30 -16.57
C ARG A 469 -17.03 -20.39 -16.64
N ALA A 470 -17.27 -21.48 -17.38
CA ALA A 470 -16.27 -22.50 -17.65
C ALA A 470 -15.07 -21.92 -18.42
N GLU A 471 -15.30 -21.02 -19.37
CA GLU A 471 -14.23 -20.27 -20.06
C GLU A 471 -13.39 -19.43 -19.08
N VAL A 472 -14.02 -18.75 -18.12
CA VAL A 472 -13.28 -18.02 -17.07
C VAL A 472 -12.47 -18.96 -16.16
N LEU A 473 -12.99 -20.15 -15.86
CA LEU A 473 -12.22 -21.15 -15.08
C LEU A 473 -11.00 -21.66 -15.86
N LEU A 474 -11.12 -21.84 -17.18
CA LEU A 474 -9.97 -22.16 -18.04
C LEU A 474 -8.97 -21.00 -18.06
N LEU A 475 -9.45 -19.75 -18.21
CA LEU A 475 -8.59 -18.57 -18.17
C LEU A 475 -7.85 -18.45 -16.84
N ALA A 476 -8.54 -18.70 -15.72
CA ALA A 476 -7.92 -18.75 -14.41
C ALA A 476 -6.77 -19.75 -14.37
N ARG A 477 -6.94 -20.96 -14.93
CA ARG A 477 -5.87 -21.96 -14.96
C ARG A 477 -4.67 -21.48 -15.77
N VAL A 478 -4.89 -20.85 -16.92
CA VAL A 478 -3.79 -20.32 -17.74
C VAL A 478 -3.08 -19.17 -17.04
N LEU A 479 -3.80 -18.14 -16.59
CA LEU A 479 -3.18 -16.95 -15.95
C LEU A 479 -2.42 -17.29 -14.67
N THR A 480 -3.00 -18.12 -13.80
CA THR A 480 -2.35 -18.48 -12.53
C THR A 480 -1.12 -19.35 -12.73
N ALA A 481 -1.06 -20.13 -13.82
CA ALA A 481 0.15 -20.86 -14.20
C ALA A 481 1.26 -19.91 -14.66
N PHE A 482 0.95 -18.91 -15.51
CA PHE A 482 1.93 -17.87 -15.87
C PHE A 482 2.36 -17.01 -14.69
N GLU A 483 1.45 -16.69 -13.77
CA GLU A 483 1.78 -15.97 -12.53
C GLU A 483 2.76 -16.77 -11.65
N ALA A 484 2.54 -18.09 -11.55
CA ALA A 484 3.45 -18.99 -10.85
C ALA A 484 4.80 -19.13 -11.56
N ARG A 485 4.84 -19.15 -12.90
CA ARG A 485 6.10 -19.13 -13.67
C ARG A 485 6.87 -17.84 -13.44
N LEU A 486 6.20 -16.69 -13.51
CA LEU A 486 6.82 -15.37 -13.38
C LEU A 486 7.57 -15.22 -12.05
N THR A 487 6.95 -15.70 -10.97
CA THR A 487 7.50 -15.60 -9.61
C THR A 487 8.33 -16.83 -9.22
N GLY A 488 8.11 -17.97 -9.85
CA GLY A 488 8.78 -19.23 -9.53
C GLY A 488 8.34 -19.81 -8.17
N PRO A 489 8.97 -20.92 -7.72
CA PRO A 489 8.57 -21.62 -6.50
C PRO A 489 8.88 -20.86 -5.19
N GLN A 490 9.79 -19.88 -5.24
CA GLN A 490 10.21 -19.08 -4.09
C GLN A 490 9.56 -17.70 -4.03
N ASP A 491 8.52 -17.45 -4.85
CA ASP A 491 7.89 -16.13 -4.91
C ASP A 491 8.89 -14.98 -5.16
N ALA A 492 9.79 -15.21 -6.12
CA ALA A 492 10.91 -14.34 -6.39
C ALA A 492 10.46 -12.95 -6.86
N LYS A 493 11.12 -11.94 -6.31
CA LYS A 493 10.86 -10.51 -6.54
C LYS A 493 11.68 -9.93 -7.70
N ASP A 494 12.51 -10.76 -8.35
CA ASP A 494 13.58 -10.38 -9.27
C ASP A 494 13.24 -10.58 -10.76
N TYR A 495 11.97 -10.83 -11.09
CA TYR A 495 11.51 -11.09 -12.46
C TYR A 495 11.71 -9.91 -13.42
N TRP A 496 11.95 -8.70 -12.91
CA TRP A 496 12.34 -7.54 -13.71
C TRP A 496 13.63 -7.76 -14.52
N ARG A 497 14.42 -8.78 -14.17
CA ARG A 497 15.59 -9.23 -14.94
C ARG A 497 15.24 -10.00 -16.22
N PHE A 498 13.96 -10.32 -16.46
CA PHE A 498 13.55 -11.26 -17.50
C PHE A 498 13.91 -10.83 -18.94
N SER A 499 13.93 -9.54 -19.24
CA SER A 499 14.33 -9.04 -20.57
C SER A 499 15.81 -9.28 -20.89
N ALA A 500 16.63 -9.62 -19.88
CA ALA A 500 17.98 -10.08 -20.12
C ALA A 500 17.92 -11.45 -20.83
N LYS A 501 18.53 -11.55 -22.02
CA LYS A 501 18.48 -12.69 -22.96
C LYS A 501 18.80 -14.10 -22.40
N HIS A 502 19.16 -14.22 -21.12
CA HIS A 502 19.59 -15.44 -20.45
C HIS A 502 18.92 -15.65 -19.07
N TYR A 503 17.93 -14.83 -18.68
CA TYR A 503 17.34 -14.93 -17.34
C TYR A 503 16.28 -16.03 -17.27
N ARG A 504 16.60 -17.12 -16.54
CA ARG A 504 15.76 -18.31 -16.28
C ARG A 504 15.23 -19.07 -17.50
N GLY A 505 15.53 -18.67 -18.73
CA GLY A 505 15.12 -19.38 -19.96
C GLY A 505 13.60 -19.49 -20.16
N MET A 506 12.80 -18.77 -19.36
CA MET A 506 11.35 -18.80 -19.44
C MET A 506 10.88 -18.12 -20.74
N VAL A 507 9.74 -18.54 -21.28
CA VAL A 507 9.16 -17.98 -22.51
C VAL A 507 7.67 -17.69 -22.27
N GLY A 508 7.13 -16.64 -22.89
CA GLY A 508 5.71 -16.31 -22.86
C GLY A 508 5.27 -15.34 -21.74
N ILE A 509 6.20 -14.87 -20.90
CA ILE A 509 5.93 -13.83 -19.90
C ILE A 509 5.53 -12.50 -20.56
N ASP A 510 6.17 -12.15 -21.67
CA ASP A 510 5.80 -11.02 -22.52
C ASP A 510 4.35 -11.13 -23.00
N SER A 511 3.96 -12.31 -23.49
CA SER A 511 2.58 -12.59 -23.90
C SER A 511 1.60 -12.47 -22.74
N TYR A 512 1.96 -12.97 -21.56
CA TYR A 512 1.15 -12.90 -20.35
C TYR A 512 0.93 -11.46 -19.87
N LEU A 513 2.00 -10.69 -19.65
CA LEU A 513 1.89 -9.32 -19.16
C LEU A 513 1.20 -8.41 -20.20
N THR A 514 1.42 -8.65 -21.50
CA THR A 514 0.69 -7.95 -22.57
C THR A 514 -0.81 -8.26 -22.51
N PHE A 515 -1.18 -9.54 -22.31
CA PHE A 515 -2.60 -9.91 -22.16
C PHE A 515 -3.25 -9.24 -20.94
N LEU A 516 -2.54 -9.13 -19.82
CA LEU A 516 -3.04 -8.40 -18.66
C LEU A 516 -3.24 -6.92 -18.97
N ALA A 517 -2.28 -6.30 -19.67
CA ALA A 517 -2.37 -4.90 -20.08
C ALA A 517 -3.59 -4.65 -20.98
N ASP A 518 -3.81 -5.50 -21.98
CA ASP A 518 -4.98 -5.47 -22.86
C ASP A 518 -6.30 -5.70 -22.09
N SER A 519 -6.23 -6.37 -20.94
CA SER A 519 -7.36 -6.63 -20.05
C SER A 519 -7.58 -5.51 -19.01
N GLY A 520 -6.75 -4.46 -19.01
CA GLY A 520 -6.89 -3.28 -18.16
C GLY A 520 -5.88 -3.16 -17.01
N HIS A 521 -4.90 -4.05 -16.89
CA HIS A 521 -3.80 -3.90 -15.93
C HIS A 521 -2.84 -2.81 -16.39
N THR A 522 -2.41 -1.93 -15.49
CA THR A 522 -1.36 -0.94 -15.83
C THR A 522 -0.01 -1.53 -15.47
N LEU A 523 0.83 -1.78 -16.48
CA LEU A 523 2.17 -2.33 -16.25
C LEU A 523 3.05 -1.35 -15.48
N THR A 524 3.53 -1.81 -14.33
CA THR A 524 4.50 -1.11 -13.48
C THR A 524 5.88 -1.01 -14.16
N PRO A 525 6.79 -0.12 -13.72
CA PRO A 525 8.12 0.00 -14.31
C PRO A 525 8.89 -1.33 -14.34
N VAL A 526 8.80 -2.13 -13.27
CA VAL A 526 9.45 -3.45 -13.19
C VAL A 526 8.84 -4.48 -14.16
N GLU A 527 7.53 -4.43 -14.40
CA GLU A 527 6.87 -5.28 -15.40
C GLU A 527 7.19 -4.85 -16.83
N GLN A 528 7.29 -3.53 -17.08
CA GLN A 528 7.75 -2.99 -18.36
C GLN A 528 9.20 -3.38 -18.65
N ALA A 529 10.08 -3.33 -17.64
CA ALA A 529 11.45 -3.81 -17.76
C ALA A 529 11.51 -5.32 -18.01
N ALA A 530 10.67 -6.11 -17.34
CA ALA A 530 10.60 -7.56 -17.52
C ALA A 530 10.32 -7.94 -18.97
N ILE A 531 9.44 -7.21 -19.66
CA ILE A 531 9.09 -7.49 -21.07
C ILE A 531 9.90 -6.68 -22.09
N GLY A 532 10.88 -5.90 -21.62
CA GLY A 532 11.81 -5.15 -22.48
C GLY A 532 11.23 -3.87 -23.10
N ASN A 533 10.12 -3.35 -22.59
CA ASN A 533 9.57 -2.06 -23.02
C ASN A 533 10.46 -0.88 -22.58
N ILE A 534 11.10 -1.01 -21.41
CA ILE A 534 12.08 -0.06 -20.89
C ILE A 534 13.33 -0.82 -20.41
N THR A 535 14.44 -0.10 -20.22
CA THR A 535 15.66 -0.70 -19.63
C THR A 535 15.49 -0.88 -18.11
N VAL A 536 16.28 -1.79 -17.53
CA VAL A 536 16.34 -1.97 -16.07
C VAL A 536 16.74 -0.67 -15.37
N ASP A 537 17.68 0.10 -15.92
CA ASP A 537 18.10 1.38 -15.35
C ASP A 537 16.98 2.43 -15.41
N ALA A 538 16.17 2.45 -16.48
CA ALA A 538 15.01 3.34 -16.57
C ALA A 538 13.91 2.93 -15.59
N ALA A 539 13.74 1.62 -15.34
CA ALA A 539 12.84 1.15 -14.30
C ALA A 539 13.32 1.53 -12.90
N TYR A 540 14.64 1.40 -12.64
CA TYR A 540 15.25 1.83 -11.39
C TYR A 540 15.03 3.33 -11.16
N ALA A 541 15.34 4.18 -12.14
CA ALA A 541 15.09 5.62 -12.06
C ALA A 541 13.61 6.01 -11.87
N ALA A 542 12.67 5.13 -12.23
CA ALA A 542 11.23 5.38 -12.05
C ALA A 542 10.69 4.96 -10.67
N VAL A 543 11.40 4.07 -9.97
CA VAL A 543 11.03 3.54 -8.64
C VAL A 543 11.95 4.02 -7.53
N ASP A 544 13.10 4.59 -7.88
CA ASP A 544 13.99 5.25 -6.93
C ASP A 544 13.39 6.61 -6.59
N ASP A 545 12.80 6.70 -5.39
CA ASP A 545 12.16 7.93 -4.89
C ASP A 545 13.21 8.95 -4.38
N ASP A 546 14.51 8.55 -4.32
CA ASP A 546 15.61 9.39 -3.86
C ASP A 546 16.37 10.09 -5.03
N ALA A 547 15.87 9.95 -6.27
CA ALA A 547 16.49 10.48 -7.51
C ALA A 547 16.01 11.88 -7.94
#